data_AF-A0A1C3USR8-F1
#
_entry.id   AF-A0A1C3USR8-F1
#
_cell.length_a   1.000
_cell.length_b   1.000
_cell.length_c   1.000
_cell.angle_alpha   90.00
_cell.angle_beta   90.00
_cell.angle_gamma   90.00
#
_symmetry.space_group_name_H-M   'P 1'
#
loop_
_entity.id
_entity.type
_entity.pdbx_description
1 polymer ?
#
loop_
_entity_poly.entity_id
_entity_poly.type
_entity_poly.pdbx_seq_one_letter_code
_entity_poly.pdbx_strand_id
1 'polypeptide(L)'
;MNRYLIIGLAGLATLAVIAGFAFLTISKLDSMIDNAAATKAQERDAYWTGQIEKSNAQANAKIAESLKETMAAQDAARDQIAAAEQRAPQLEKENAALPDDGTGGLSRERVRLLNQR
;
A
#
# COMPACT_ATOMS: atom_id res chain seq x y z
N MET A 1 -45.53 -7.90 67.88
CA MET A 1 -45.32 -8.13 66.44
C MET A 1 -45.87 -9.52 66.09
N ASN A 2 -46.74 -9.65 65.08
CA ASN A 2 -47.34 -10.94 64.73
C ASN A 2 -46.27 -11.89 64.18
N ARG A 3 -46.12 -13.10 64.76
CA ARG A 3 -45.11 -14.10 64.35
C ARG A 3 -45.11 -14.39 62.84
N TYR A 4 -46.28 -14.34 62.22
CA TYR A 4 -46.44 -14.52 60.78
C TYR A 4 -45.83 -13.38 59.94
N LEU A 5 -45.86 -12.14 60.45
CA LEU A 5 -45.21 -11.00 59.80
C LEU A 5 -43.68 -11.12 59.82
N ILE A 6 -43.11 -11.62 60.91
CA ILE A 6 -41.65 -11.82 61.03
C ILE A 6 -41.18 -12.91 60.07
N ILE A 7 -41.90 -14.02 59.98
CA ILE A 7 -41.59 -15.12 59.05
C ILE A 7 -41.72 -14.66 57.60
N GLY A 8 -42.77 -13.88 57.27
CA GLY A 8 -42.95 -13.30 55.94
C GLY A 8 -41.83 -12.34 55.54
N LEU A 9 -41.41 -11.47 56.46
CA LEU A 9 -40.28 -10.55 56.25
C LEU A 9 -38.95 -11.27 56.09
N ALA A 10 -38.69 -12.30 56.90
CA ALA A 10 -37.48 -13.12 56.79
C ALA A 10 -37.43 -13.88 55.45
N GLY A 11 -38.56 -14.41 54.99
CA GLY A 11 -38.67 -15.04 53.67
C GLY A 11 -38.38 -14.06 52.53
N LEU A 12 -38.96 -12.86 52.57
CA LEU A 12 -38.70 -11.81 51.58
C LEU A 12 -37.24 -11.34 51.58
N ALA A 13 -36.65 -11.14 52.75
CA ALA A 13 -35.24 -10.76 52.86
C ALA A 13 -34.32 -11.82 52.24
N THR A 14 -34.63 -13.11 52.45
CA THR A 14 -33.86 -14.22 51.87
C THR A 14 -33.96 -14.22 50.35
N LEU A 15 -35.16 -14.04 49.79
CA LEU A 15 -35.36 -13.96 48.34
C LEU A 15 -34.65 -12.75 47.72
N ALA A 16 -34.68 -11.59 48.38
CA ALA A 16 -33.98 -10.39 47.93
C ALA A 16 -32.46 -10.61 47.86
N VAL A 17 -31.89 -11.30 48.85
CA VAL A 17 -30.46 -11.65 48.85
C VAL A 17 -30.13 -12.59 47.69
N ILE A 18 -30.94 -13.63 47.46
CA ILE A 18 -30.73 -14.57 46.34
C ILE A 18 -30.82 -13.85 45.00
N ALA A 19 -31.82 -12.98 44.80
CA ALA A 19 -31.97 -12.20 43.58
C ALA A 19 -30.79 -11.23 43.37
N GLY A 20 -30.31 -10.60 44.45
CA GLY A 20 -29.13 -9.74 44.41
C GLY A 20 -27.88 -10.49 43.96
N PHE A 21 -27.63 -11.67 44.53
CA PHE A 21 -26.50 -12.53 44.11
C PHE A 21 -26.64 -13.01 42.66
N ALA A 22 -27.84 -13.42 42.24
CA ALA A 22 -28.09 -13.83 40.86
C ALA A 22 -27.77 -12.69 39.88
N PHE A 23 -28.21 -11.46 40.17
CA PHE A 23 -27.91 -10.29 39.35
C PHE A 23 -26.40 -9.98 39.30
N LEU A 24 -25.70 -10.04 40.43
CA LEU A 24 -24.25 -9.86 40.48
C LEU A 24 -23.49 -10.93 39.69
N THR A 25 -23.95 -12.19 39.73
CA THR A 25 -23.34 -13.25 38.95
C THR A 25 -23.54 -13.06 37.44
N ILE A 26 -24.73 -12.66 37.01
CA ILE A 26 -25.04 -12.44 35.59
C ILE A 26 -24.23 -11.26 35.06
N SER A 27 -24.26 -10.11 35.75
CA SER A 27 -23.50 -8.93 35.34
C SER A 27 -21.99 -9.16 35.25
N LYS A 28 -21.43 -10.00 36.15
CA LYS A 28 -20.02 -10.38 36.09
C LYS A 28 -19.73 -11.30 34.90
N LEU A 29 -20.62 -12.24 34.59
CA LEU A 29 -20.50 -13.10 33.42
C LEU A 29 -20.54 -12.29 32.13
N ASP A 30 -21.51 -11.37 32.00
CA ASP A 30 -21.62 -10.49 30.84
C ASP A 30 -20.34 -9.66 30.65
N SER A 31 -19.85 -9.06 31.75
CA SER A 31 -18.60 -8.30 31.72
C SER A 31 -17.39 -9.16 31.32
N MET A 32 -17.34 -10.44 31.73
CA MET A 32 -16.26 -11.35 31.32
C MET A 32 -16.34 -11.69 29.83
N ILE A 33 -17.54 -11.89 29.29
CA ILE A 33 -17.77 -12.17 27.87
C ILE A 33 -17.37 -10.96 27.02
N ASP A 34 -17.81 -9.77 27.41
CA ASP A 34 -17.48 -8.53 26.70
C ASP A 34 -15.98 -8.26 26.69
N ASN A 35 -15.32 -8.44 27.84
CA ASN A 35 -13.87 -8.28 27.93
C ASN A 35 -13.12 -9.31 27.07
N ALA A 36 -13.58 -10.56 27.03
CA ALA A 36 -12.99 -11.59 26.19
C ALA A 36 -13.16 -11.26 24.70
N ALA A 37 -14.34 -10.81 24.30
CA ALA A 37 -14.62 -10.39 22.93
C ALA A 37 -13.77 -9.18 22.52
N ALA A 38 -13.68 -8.17 23.38
CA ALA A 38 -12.87 -6.97 23.16
C ALA A 38 -11.37 -7.31 23.04
N THR A 39 -10.85 -8.16 23.93
CA THR A 39 -9.45 -8.61 23.88
C THR A 39 -9.17 -9.35 22.57
N LYS A 40 -10.06 -10.24 22.14
CA LYS A 40 -9.91 -10.97 20.87
C LYS A 40 -9.96 -10.06 19.66
N ALA A 41 -10.83 -9.04 19.68
CA ALA A 41 -10.87 -8.03 18.63
C ALA A 41 -9.56 -7.24 18.59
N GLN A 42 -9.05 -6.79 19.74
CA GLN A 42 -7.81 -6.03 19.84
C GLN A 42 -6.59 -6.84 19.37
N GLU A 43 -6.48 -8.12 19.75
CA GLU A 43 -5.42 -9.02 19.26
C GLU A 43 -5.45 -9.15 17.74
N ARG A 44 -6.63 -9.34 17.16
CA ARG A 44 -6.82 -9.48 15.72
C ARG A 44 -6.49 -8.17 15.00
N ASP A 45 -6.95 -7.05 15.51
CA ASP A 45 -6.73 -5.74 14.90
C ASP A 45 -5.24 -5.40 14.94
N ALA A 46 -4.55 -5.63 16.07
CA ALA A 46 -3.11 -5.47 16.18
C ALA A 46 -2.34 -6.37 15.19
N TYR A 47 -2.76 -7.63 15.05
CA TYR A 47 -2.17 -8.56 14.08
C TYR A 47 -2.32 -8.04 12.65
N TRP A 48 -3.52 -7.63 12.24
CA TRP A 48 -3.75 -7.16 10.88
C TRP A 48 -3.10 -5.81 10.59
N THR A 49 -3.09 -4.88 11.55
CA THR A 49 -2.34 -3.63 11.43
C THR A 49 -0.87 -3.92 11.16
N GLY A 50 -0.24 -4.84 11.93
CA GLY A 50 1.15 -5.23 11.68
C GLY A 50 1.38 -5.87 10.31
N GLN A 51 0.45 -6.69 9.82
CA GLN A 51 0.53 -7.28 8.48
C GLN A 51 0.39 -6.24 7.37
N ILE A 52 -0.52 -5.27 7.54
CA ILE A 52 -0.72 -4.16 6.61
C ILE A 52 0.52 -3.28 6.57
N GLU A 53 1.08 -2.92 7.73
CA GLU A 53 2.32 -2.13 7.81
C GLU A 53 3.48 -2.84 7.10
N LYS A 54 3.64 -4.14 7.33
CA LYS A 54 4.66 -4.96 6.65
C LYS A 54 4.44 -4.99 5.14
N SER A 55 3.20 -5.18 4.68
CA SER A 55 2.86 -5.21 3.26
C SER A 55 3.12 -3.85 2.60
N ASN A 56 2.73 -2.76 3.25
CA ASN A 56 2.97 -1.40 2.79
C ASN A 56 4.47 -1.09 2.70
N ALA A 57 5.26 -1.50 3.69
CA ALA A 57 6.72 -1.33 3.66
C ALA A 57 7.35 -2.04 2.45
N GLN A 58 6.91 -3.26 2.14
CA GLN A 58 7.37 -4.01 0.97
C GLN A 58 6.95 -3.36 -0.35
N ALA A 59 5.69 -2.89 -0.45
CA ALA A 59 5.19 -2.21 -1.63
C ALA A 59 5.98 -0.90 -1.88
N ASN A 60 6.19 -0.10 -0.85
CA ASN A 60 6.95 1.15 -0.93
C ASN A 60 8.41 0.91 -1.32
N ALA A 61 9.04 -0.15 -0.82
CA ALA A 61 10.40 -0.53 -1.22
C ALA A 61 10.49 -0.86 -2.73
N LYS A 62 9.52 -1.64 -3.24
CA LYS A 62 9.43 -1.96 -4.68
C LYS A 62 9.18 -0.72 -5.54
N ILE A 63 8.28 0.16 -5.11
CA ILE A 63 8.01 1.42 -5.83
C ILE A 63 9.29 2.26 -5.90
N ALA A 64 10.04 2.36 -4.80
CA ALA A 64 11.29 3.12 -4.77
C ALA A 64 12.36 2.51 -5.70
N GLU A 65 12.45 1.18 -5.77
CA GLU A 65 13.34 0.47 -6.69
C GLU A 65 12.95 0.71 -8.15
N SER A 66 11.67 0.51 -8.50
CA SER A 66 11.17 0.77 -9.85
C SER A 66 11.33 2.23 -10.27
N LEU A 67 11.20 3.17 -9.35
CA LEU A 67 11.43 4.59 -9.62
C LEU A 67 12.89 4.85 -9.99
N LYS A 68 13.84 4.26 -9.24
CA LYS A 68 15.28 4.38 -9.54
C LYS A 68 15.62 3.80 -10.92
N GLU A 69 15.11 2.62 -11.23
CA GLU A 69 15.31 1.99 -12.55
C GLU A 69 14.74 2.85 -13.67
N THR A 70 13.52 3.36 -13.48
CA THR A 70 12.86 4.22 -14.48
C THR A 70 13.63 5.53 -14.67
N MET A 71 14.12 6.15 -13.59
CA MET A 71 14.93 7.36 -13.69
C MET A 71 16.24 7.10 -14.44
N ALA A 72 16.95 6.01 -14.13
CA ALA A 72 18.17 5.63 -14.85
C ALA A 72 17.91 5.38 -16.34
N ALA A 73 16.80 4.72 -16.69
CA ALA A 73 16.40 4.51 -18.08
C ALA A 73 16.04 5.83 -18.78
N GLN A 74 15.34 6.74 -18.09
CA GLN A 74 15.01 8.06 -18.64
C GLN A 74 16.26 8.91 -18.87
N ASP A 75 17.21 8.90 -17.94
CA ASP A 75 18.46 9.64 -18.09
C ASP A 75 19.28 9.09 -19.26
N ALA A 76 19.41 7.76 -19.37
CA ALA A 76 20.07 7.12 -20.52
C ALA A 76 19.38 7.44 -21.86
N ALA A 77 18.04 7.52 -21.88
CA ALA A 77 17.29 7.91 -23.07
C ALA A 77 17.51 9.39 -23.42
N ARG A 78 17.55 10.28 -22.42
CA ARG A 78 17.85 11.71 -22.60
C ARG A 78 19.25 11.90 -23.15
N ASP A 79 20.24 11.16 -22.65
CA ASP A 79 21.61 11.22 -23.15
C ASP A 79 21.69 10.78 -24.62
N GLN A 80 20.97 9.73 -25.00
CA GLN A 80 20.89 9.28 -26.40
C GLN A 80 20.22 10.32 -27.31
N ILE A 81 19.13 10.95 -26.84
CA ILE A 81 18.45 12.03 -27.59
C ILE A 81 19.40 13.21 -27.76
N ALA A 82 20.06 13.66 -26.68
CA ALA A 82 21.01 14.77 -26.74
C ALA A 82 22.17 14.47 -27.70
N ALA A 83 22.70 13.24 -27.67
CA ALA A 83 23.74 12.81 -28.61
C ALA A 83 23.25 12.80 -30.07
N ALA A 84 22.01 12.38 -30.32
CA ALA A 84 21.41 12.41 -31.64
C ALA A 84 21.17 13.86 -32.14
N GLU A 85 20.66 14.73 -31.27
CA GLU A 85 20.45 16.16 -31.57
C GLU A 85 21.76 16.89 -31.88
N GLN A 86 22.85 16.55 -31.18
CA GLN A 86 24.18 17.11 -31.46
C GLN A 86 24.74 16.67 -32.83
N ARG A 87 24.42 15.44 -33.27
CA ARG A 87 24.90 14.88 -34.56
C ARG A 87 24.07 15.35 -35.76
N ALA A 88 22.78 15.61 -35.57
CA ALA A 88 21.87 16.05 -36.63
C ALA A 88 22.41 17.21 -37.49
N PRO A 89 22.89 18.34 -36.93
CA PRO A 89 23.37 19.46 -37.76
C PRO A 89 24.64 19.15 -38.54
N GLN A 90 25.49 18.23 -38.06
CA GLN A 90 26.66 17.77 -38.80
C GLN A 90 26.25 16.88 -39.97
N LEU A 91 25.36 15.92 -39.74
CA LEU A 91 24.82 15.07 -40.80
C LEU A 91 24.07 15.88 -41.88
N GLU A 92 23.32 16.91 -41.48
CA GLU A 92 22.66 17.82 -42.43
C GLU A 92 23.66 18.56 -43.32
N LYS A 93 24.75 19.08 -42.74
CA LYS A 93 25.82 19.74 -43.49
C LYS A 93 26.54 18.78 -44.43
N GLU A 94 26.88 17.58 -43.96
CA GLU A 94 27.55 16.56 -44.76
C GLU A 94 26.65 16.06 -45.91
N ASN A 95 25.36 15.87 -45.65
CA ASN A 95 24.39 15.50 -46.67
C ASN A 95 24.21 16.58 -47.74
N ALA A 96 24.18 17.86 -47.34
CA ALA A 96 24.09 19.00 -48.25
C ALA A 96 25.34 19.15 -49.14
N ALA A 97 26.50 18.67 -48.68
CA ALA A 97 27.74 18.67 -49.46
C ALA A 97 27.83 17.51 -50.47
N LEU A 98 26.96 16.49 -50.38
CA LEU A 98 26.96 15.36 -51.29
C LEU A 98 26.29 15.72 -52.63
N PRO A 99 26.82 15.24 -53.78
CA PRO A 99 26.23 15.49 -55.08
C PRO A 99 24.81 14.95 -55.19
N ASP A 100 23.95 15.65 -55.92
CA ASP A 100 22.65 15.13 -56.36
C ASP A 100 22.84 14.32 -57.64
N ASP A 101 22.38 13.06 -57.66
CA ASP A 101 22.46 12.18 -58.82
C ASP A 101 21.22 12.29 -59.72
N GLY A 102 20.24 13.13 -59.35
CA GLY A 102 19.03 13.41 -60.13
C GLY A 102 18.07 12.22 -60.25
N THR A 103 18.33 11.13 -59.52
CA THR A 103 17.51 9.91 -59.57
C THR A 103 16.27 9.98 -58.67
N GLY A 104 16.15 11.03 -57.86
CA GLY A 104 15.04 11.22 -56.92
C GLY A 104 15.07 10.29 -55.71
N GLY A 105 16.18 9.55 -55.50
CA GLY A 105 16.35 8.59 -54.42
C GLY A 105 17.52 8.91 -53.46
N LEU A 106 17.72 8.05 -52.46
CA LEU A 106 18.88 8.10 -51.56
C LEU A 106 20.10 7.45 -52.25
N SER A 107 21.11 8.26 -52.58
CA SER A 107 22.38 7.76 -53.13
C SER A 107 23.14 6.90 -52.12
N ARG A 108 24.06 6.05 -52.62
CA ARG A 108 24.85 5.12 -51.81
C ARG A 108 25.66 5.85 -50.72
N GLU A 109 26.16 7.03 -51.05
CA GLU A 109 26.95 7.89 -50.17
C GLU A 109 26.10 8.43 -49.01
N ARG A 110 24.85 8.83 -49.28
CA ARG A 110 23.90 9.28 -48.26
C ARG A 110 23.50 8.16 -47.31
N VAL A 111 23.28 6.95 -47.85
CA VAL A 111 23.02 5.75 -47.03
C VAL A 111 24.24 5.43 -46.15
N ARG A 112 25.46 5.58 -46.67
CA ARG A 112 26.68 5.36 -45.89
C ARG A 112 26.83 6.38 -44.77
N LEU A 113 26.51 7.65 -45.04
CA LEU A 113 26.52 8.73 -44.06
C LEU A 113 25.54 8.46 -42.90
N LEU A 114 24.29 8.08 -43.20
CA LEU A 114 23.29 7.75 -42.18
C LEU A 114 23.62 6.51 -41.33
N ASN A 115 24.46 5.61 -41.84
CA ASN A 115 24.87 4.38 -41.15
C ASN A 115 26.17 4.52 -40.34
N GLN A 116 26.79 5.70 -40.29
CA GLN A 116 27.91 5.96 -39.40
C GLN A 116 27.38 6.06 -37.96
N ARG A 117 27.68 5.04 -37.14
CA ARG A 117 27.28 4.96 -35.72
C ARG A 117 28.24 5.71 -34.81
#